data_AF-I4AJN4-F1
#
_entry.id   AF-I4AJN4-F1
#
_cell.length_a   1.000
_cell.length_b   1.000
_cell.length_c   1.000
_cell.angle_alpha   90.00
_cell.angle_beta   90.00
_cell.angle_gamma   90.00
#
_symmetry.space_group_name_H-M   'P 1'
#
loop_
_entity.id
_entity.type
_entity.pdbx_description
1 polymer ?
#
loop_
_entity_poly.entity_id
_entity_poly.type
_entity_poly.pdbx_seq_one_letter_code
_entity_poly.pdbx_strand_id
1 'polypeptide(L)' 'MDTEKAKAPFTDWQVERINKFQESNACHPYTCMDAYCNRSKVPYGGRLIAKNEGLVCPCGKYTQDECNPFMIDYEDDMLE' A
#
# COMPACT_ATOMS: atom_id res chain seq x y z
N MET A 1 -14.53 -9.66 12.71
CA MET A 1 -15.05 -8.33 12.34
C MET A 1 -14.46 -8.00 10.99
N ASP A 2 -15.28 -8.05 9.94
CA ASP A 2 -14.90 -7.51 8.64
C ASP A 2 -14.71 -6.00 8.81
N THR A 3 -13.46 -5.56 8.96
CA THR A 3 -13.14 -4.14 8.87
C THR A 3 -13.35 -3.71 7.43
N GLU A 4 -14.34 -2.85 7.21
CA GLU A 4 -14.64 -2.27 5.91
C GLU A 4 -13.36 -1.70 5.29
N LYS A 5 -13.02 -2.09 4.06
CA LYS A 5 -11.78 -1.66 3.40
C LYS A 5 -11.84 -0.17 3.07
N ALA A 6 -10.71 0.53 3.22
CA ALA A 6 -10.56 1.87 2.66
C ALA A 6 -10.43 1.75 1.14
N LYS A 7 -11.16 2.58 0.38
CA LYS A 7 -11.22 2.53 -1.08
C LYS A 7 -10.80 3.85 -1.72
N ALA A 8 -10.18 3.75 -2.89
CA ALA A 8 -9.90 4.88 -3.76
C ALA A 8 -11.23 5.53 -4.24
N PRO A 9 -11.24 6.83 -4.55
CA PRO A 9 -10.08 7.72 -4.64
C PRO A 9 -9.49 8.09 -3.28
N PHE A 10 -8.18 7.97 -3.14
CA PHE A 10 -7.46 8.39 -1.94
C PHE A 10 -7.12 9.89 -2.03
N THR A 11 -7.19 10.58 -0.90
CA THR A 11 -6.67 11.95 -0.77
C THR A 11 -5.14 11.94 -0.73
N ASP A 12 -4.50 13.06 -1.05
CA ASP A 12 -3.03 13.17 -1.00
C ASP A 12 -2.46 12.80 0.39
N TRP A 13 -3.20 13.17 1.44
CA TRP A 13 -2.86 12.84 2.81
C TRP A 13 -2.99 11.33 3.11
N GLN A 14 -4.03 10.67 2.57
CA GLN A 14 -4.14 9.21 2.67
C GLN A 14 -3.02 8.51 1.89
N VAL A 15 -2.68 9.00 0.70
CA VAL A 15 -1.56 8.48 -0.10
C VAL A 15 -0.25 8.55 0.66
N GLU A 16 0.05 9.67 1.31
CA GLU A 16 1.25 9.83 2.13
C GLU A 16 1.28 8.80 3.27
N ARG A 17 0.19 8.65 4.02
CA ARG A 17 0.09 7.70 5.15
C ARG A 17 0.22 6.25 4.73
N ILE A 18 -0.46 5.85 3.65
CA ILE A 18 -0.37 4.50 3.11
C ILE A 18 1.09 4.21 2.70
N ASN A 19 1.75 5.13 2.00
CA ASN A 19 3.14 4.94 1.58
C ASN A 19 4.08 4.87 2.80
N LYS A 20 3.91 5.73 3.81
CA LYS A 20 4.68 5.66 5.07
C LYS A 20 4.48 4.34 5.80
N PHE A 21 3.25 3.86 5.95
CA PHE A 21 2.97 2.54 6.54
C PHE A 21 3.67 1.43 5.77
N GLN A 22 3.57 1.46 4.44
CA GLN A 22 4.22 0.46 3.60
C GLN A 22 5.73 0.49 3.82
N GLU A 23 6.33 1.68 4.00
CA GLU A 23 7.75 1.92 4.27
C GLU A 23 8.24 1.52 5.65
N SER A 24 7.42 1.65 6.70
CA SER A 24 7.81 1.44 8.09
C SER A 24 8.10 -0.03 8.47
N ASN A 25 7.93 -0.97 7.53
CA ASN A 25 7.96 -2.43 7.76
C ASN A 25 6.96 -2.91 8.83
N ALA A 26 6.01 -2.06 9.23
CA ALA A 26 4.90 -2.46 10.07
C ALA A 26 4.03 -3.48 9.32
N CYS A 27 3.65 -4.55 10.03
CA CYS A 27 2.71 -5.61 9.65
C CYS A 27 2.43 -5.78 8.13
N HIS A 28 3.19 -6.67 7.47
CA HIS A 28 2.96 -7.19 6.10
C HIS A 28 2.46 -6.17 5.06
N PRO A 29 3.38 -5.47 4.36
CA PRO A 29 2.98 -4.53 3.32
C PRO A 29 2.26 -5.23 2.16
N TYR A 30 1.37 -4.49 1.50
CA TYR A 30 0.83 -4.87 0.21
C TYR A 30 1.96 -4.94 -0.81
N THR A 31 2.18 -6.10 -1.41
CA THR A 31 3.23 -6.36 -2.41
C THR A 31 2.66 -6.97 -3.68
N CYS A 32 3.36 -6.74 -4.79
CA CYS A 32 3.00 -7.23 -6.11
C CYS A 32 2.93 -8.75 -6.11
N MET A 33 1.89 -9.36 -6.67
CA MET A 33 1.81 -10.82 -6.70
C MET A 33 2.86 -11.43 -7.65
N ASP A 34 3.55 -12.48 -7.18
CA ASP A 34 4.58 -13.18 -7.97
C ASP A 34 4.05 -13.74 -9.29
N ALA A 35 2.76 -14.10 -9.33
CA ALA A 35 2.07 -14.56 -10.54
C ALA A 35 2.06 -13.51 -11.66
N TYR A 36 2.07 -12.22 -11.31
CA TYR A 36 2.12 -11.13 -12.28
C TYR A 36 3.53 -10.57 -12.44
N CYS A 37 4.34 -10.55 -11.38
CA CYS A 37 5.66 -9.95 -11.41
C CYS A 37 6.64 -10.63 -10.46
N ASN A 38 7.87 -10.88 -10.91
CA ASN A 38 8.93 -11.35 -10.02
C ASN A 38 9.32 -10.24 -9.03
N ARG A 39 8.85 -10.33 -7.77
CA ARG A 39 9.09 -9.34 -6.71
C ARG A 39 10.57 -9.04 -6.47
N SER A 40 11.45 -10.03 -6.66
CA SER A 40 12.91 -9.85 -6.48
C SER A 40 13.56 -8.96 -7.54
N LYS A 41 12.86 -8.67 -8.65
CA LYS A 41 13.37 -7.89 -9.77
C LYS A 41 12.75 -6.50 -9.90
N VAL A 42 11.85 -6.13 -8.99
CA VAL A 42 11.16 -4.84 -9.02
C VAL A 42 11.56 -3.94 -7.85
N PRO A 43 11.45 -2.60 -8.03
CA PRO A 43 11.74 -1.65 -6.97
C PRO A 43 10.98 -1.97 -5.67
N TYR A 44 11.58 -1.59 -4.55
CA TYR A 44 10.96 -1.67 -3.21
C TYR A 44 10.47 -3.08 -2.83
N GLY A 45 11.12 -4.13 -3.35
CA GLY A 45 10.72 -5.53 -3.09
C GLY A 45 9.32 -5.88 -3.61
N GLY A 46 8.81 -5.10 -4.57
CA GLY A 46 7.47 -5.25 -5.11
C GLY A 46 6.36 -4.61 -4.29
N ARG A 47 6.67 -3.87 -3.22
CA ARG A 47 5.69 -3.06 -2.48
C ARG A 47 4.84 -2.21 -3.42
N LEU A 48 3.52 -2.25 -3.26
CA LEU A 48 2.62 -1.39 -4.04
C LEU A 48 2.77 0.07 -3.59
N ILE A 49 2.71 0.97 -4.57
CA ILE A 49 2.86 2.42 -4.41
C ILE A 49 1.46 3.03 -4.37
N ALA A 50 1.11 3.69 -3.28
CA ALA A 50 -0.17 4.39 -3.19
C ALA A 50 -0.17 5.64 -4.07
N LYS A 51 -1.29 5.84 -4.76
CA LYS A 51 -1.67 7.03 -5.52
C LYS A 51 -3.15 7.31 -5.32
N ASN A 52 -3.64 8.46 -5.77
CA ASN A 52 -5.06 8.80 -5.62
C ASN A 52 -5.99 7.76 -6.26
N GLU A 53 -5.58 7.14 -7.38
CA GLU A 53 -6.35 6.10 -8.06
C GLU A 53 -6.28 4.70 -7.43
N GLY A 54 -5.41 4.48 -6.44
CA GLY A 54 -5.24 3.19 -5.78
C GLY A 54 -3.80 2.82 -5.45
N LEU A 55 -3.60 1.56 -5.06
CA LEU A 55 -2.29 0.97 -4.85
C LEU A 55 -1.82 0.36 -6.17
N VAL A 56 -0.77 0.93 -6.74
CA VAL A 56 -0.22 0.57 -8.05
C VAL A 56 0.96 -0.39 -7.86
N CYS A 57 0.93 -1.54 -8.53
CA CYS A 57 2.12 -2.40 -8.53
C CYS A 57 3.27 -1.72 -9.29
N PRO A 58 4.51 -1.74 -8.76
CA PRO A 58 5.66 -1.10 -9.40
C PRO A 58 6.03 -1.64 -10.79
N CYS A 59 5.49 -2.80 -11.21
CA CYS A 59 5.65 -3.30 -12.57
C CYS A 59 4.59 -2.76 -13.57
N GLY A 60 3.60 -1.99 -13.10
CA GLY A 60 2.55 -1.39 -13.93
C GLY A 60 1.46 -2.36 -14.41
N LYS A 61 1.48 -3.64 -13.99
CA LYS A 61 0.53 -4.65 -14.49
C LYS A 61 -0.85 -4.62 -13.83
N TYR A 62 -0.96 -4.09 -12.62
CA TYR A 62 -2.25 -3.97 -11.95
C TYR A 62 -2.25 -2.84 -10.91
N THR A 63 -3.47 -2.38 -10.64
CA THR A 63 -3.81 -1.45 -9.56
C THR A 63 -4.95 -2.10 -8.78
N GLN A 64 -4.89 -2.03 -7.45
CA GLN A 64 -6.03 -2.33 -6.59
C GLN A 64 -6.53 -1.03 -5.97
N ASP A 65 -7.84 -0.91 -5.83
CA ASP A 65 -8.51 0.29 -5.34
C ASP A 65 -8.77 0.24 -3.83
N GLU A 66 -8.34 -0.82 -3.13
CA GLU A 66 -8.60 -1.00 -1.71
C GLU A 66 -7.36 -1.29 -0.86
N CYS A 67 -7.38 -0.86 0.40
CA CYS A 67 -6.39 -1.19 1.43
C CYS A 67 -7.03 -1.37 2.82
N ASN A 68 -6.22 -1.82 3.78
CA ASN A 68 -6.68 -1.89 5.17
C ASN A 68 -6.85 -0.48 5.76
N PRO A 69 -7.90 -0.21 6.56
CA PRO A 69 -8.15 1.11 7.14
C PRO A 69 -7.01 1.66 7.99
N PHE A 70 -6.33 0.80 8.77
CA PHE A 70 -5.22 1.24 9.61
C PHE A 70 -4.05 1.87 8.82
N MET A 71 -3.97 1.65 7.51
CA MET A 71 -2.94 2.28 6.67
C MET A 71 -3.25 3.75 6.36
N ILE A 72 -4.54 4.11 6.27
CA ILE A 72 -4.94 5.52 6.07
C ILE A 72 -4.95 6.31 7.39
N ASP A 73 -4.97 5.60 8.51
CA ASP A 73 -4.86 6.15 9.86
C ASP A 73 -3.44 6.06 10.42
N TYR A 74 -2.45 5.64 9.63
CA TYR A 74 -1.08 5.48 10.09
C TYR A 74 -0.48 6.82 10.52
N GLU A 75 -0.02 6.86 11.77
CA GLU A 75 0.76 7.93 12.37
C GLU A 75 2.07 7.32 12.86
N ASP A 76 3.19 7.99 12.57
CA ASP A 76 4.55 7.45 12.78
C ASP A 76 4.89 7.28 14.27
N ASP A 77 4.07 7.87 15.15
CA ASP A 77 4.24 7.91 16.60
C ASP A 77 3.85 6.59 17.31
N MET A 78 3.39 5.57 16.58
CA MET A 78 3.04 4.24 17.15
C MET A 78 4.25 3.29 17.35
N LEU A 79 5.49 3.80 17.30
CA LEU A 79 6.71 3.01 17.47
C LEU A 79 7.59 3.44 18.66
N GLU A 80 7.11 4.30 19.56
CA GLU A 80 7.79 4.62 20.83
C GLU A 80 7.55 3.57 21.93
#